data_AF-A0A699TSL1-F1
#
_entry.id   AF-A0A699TSL1-F1
#
_cell.length_a   1.000
_cell.length_b   1.000
_cell.length_c   1.000
_cell.angle_alpha   90.00
_cell.angle_beta   90.00
_cell.angle_gamma   90.00
#
_symmetry.space_group_name_H-M   'P 1'
#
loop_
_entity.id
_entity.type
_entity.pdbx_description
1 polymer ?
#
loop_
_entity_poly.entity_id
_entity_poly.type
_entity_poly.pdbx_seq_one_letter_code
_entity_poly.pdbx_strand_id
1 'polypeptide(L)'
;MLFSIPVSHSRIFGLDLLRAGAILTVMLSHTSGYLPAAWAPAYLTLQWDGVGNFFVLSGFLIGGILLKTLEKQPASRAVLLDFWNRRWLRTLPPYLLVLFISFAIAIARHEKEATWYNFFKYAVFSQNLRKPHPAPFGEAWSLSIEEWF
;
A
#
# COMPACT_ATOMS: atom_id res chain seq x y z
N MET A 1 -30.24 1.01 -17.83
CA MET A 1 -29.31 -0.01 -18.35
C MET A 1 -27.87 0.50 -18.22
N LEU A 2 -27.41 0.82 -17.00
CA LEU A 2 -26.30 1.77 -16.74
C LEU A 2 -25.01 1.12 -16.17
N PHE A 3 -24.91 -0.21 -16.08
CA PHE A 3 -23.72 -0.87 -15.51
C PHE A 3 -23.37 -2.19 -16.23
N SER A 4 -23.21 -2.16 -17.55
CA SER A 4 -22.46 -3.20 -18.27
C SER A 4 -21.03 -2.71 -18.45
N ILE A 5 -20.27 -2.71 -17.35
CA ILE A 5 -18.81 -2.56 -17.44
C ILE A 5 -18.31 -3.79 -18.20
N PRO A 6 -17.66 -3.65 -19.37
CA PRO A 6 -17.09 -4.79 -20.05
C PRO A 6 -15.96 -5.32 -19.17
N VAL A 7 -16.24 -6.38 -18.42
CA VAL A 7 -15.25 -7.08 -17.63
C VAL A 7 -14.29 -7.70 -18.64
N SER A 8 -13.11 -7.10 -18.77
CA SER A 8 -12.00 -7.71 -19.51
C SER A 8 -11.86 -9.16 -19.05
N HIS A 9 -11.80 -10.11 -20.00
CA HIS A 9 -11.71 -11.56 -19.77
C HIS A 9 -10.52 -12.01 -18.90
N SER A 10 -9.66 -11.08 -18.45
CA SER A 10 -8.51 -11.33 -17.58
C SER A 10 -8.67 -10.85 -16.12
N ARG A 11 -9.80 -10.22 -15.74
CA ARG A 11 -10.01 -9.70 -14.38
C ARG A 11 -10.97 -10.58 -13.57
N ILE A 12 -10.58 -10.87 -12.33
CA ILE A 12 -11.44 -11.59 -11.38
C ILE A 12 -12.20 -10.55 -10.56
N PHE A 13 -13.41 -10.22 -11.00
CA PHE A 13 -14.23 -9.17 -10.40
C PHE A 13 -14.39 -9.29 -8.88
N GLY A 14 -14.54 -10.51 -8.37
CA GLY A 14 -14.66 -10.76 -6.92
C GLY A 14 -13.43 -10.28 -6.14
N LEU A 15 -12.22 -10.48 -6.67
CA LEU A 15 -10.99 -10.01 -6.02
C LEU A 15 -10.90 -8.48 -6.06
N ASP A 16 -11.32 -7.86 -7.16
CA ASP A 16 -11.34 -6.40 -7.28
C ASP A 16 -12.35 -5.79 -6.28
N LEU A 17 -13.52 -6.40 -6.10
CA LEU A 17 -14.53 -5.95 -5.13
C LEU A 17 -14.01 -6.09 -3.68
N LEU A 18 -13.37 -7.21 -3.35
CA LEU A 18 -12.79 -7.43 -2.02
C LEU A 18 -11.67 -6.42 -1.73
N ARG A 19 -10.80 -6.12 -2.72
CA ARG A 19 -9.76 -5.09 -2.58
C ARG A 19 -10.35 -3.71 -2.41
N ALA A 20 -11.39 -3.37 -3.17
CA ALA A 20 -12.10 -2.10 -3.02
C ALA A 20 -12.70 -1.96 -1.61
N GLY A 21 -13.36 -3.01 -1.11
CA GLY A 21 -13.88 -3.04 0.26
C GLY A 21 -12.78 -2.86 1.32
N ALA A 22 -11.67 -3.57 1.17
CA ALA A 22 -10.51 -3.43 2.04
C ALA A 22 -9.97 -1.99 2.06
N ILE A 23 -9.76 -1.37 0.90
CA ILE A 23 -9.30 0.02 0.79
C ILE A 23 -10.29 0.99 1.46
N LEU A 24 -11.59 0.82 1.22
CA LEU A 24 -12.61 1.69 1.81
C LEU A 24 -12.59 1.63 3.34
N THR A 25 -12.41 0.44 3.93
CA THR A 25 -12.29 0.32 5.38
C THR A 25 -11.01 0.94 5.94
N VAL A 26 -9.89 0.85 5.22
CA VAL A 26 -8.64 1.56 5.58
C VAL A 26 -8.85 3.08 5.55
N MET A 27 -9.46 3.60 4.48
CA MET A 27 -9.77 5.03 4.36
C MET A 27 -10.70 5.50 5.47
N LEU A 28 -11.74 4.73 5.78
CA LEU A 28 -12.68 5.05 6.86
C LEU A 28 -11.97 5.08 8.21
N SER A 29 -11.09 4.12 8.48
CA SER A 29 -10.31 4.09 9.72
C SER A 29 -9.43 5.34 9.88
N HIS A 30 -8.73 5.76 8.82
CA HIS A 30 -7.84 6.93 8.86
C HIS A 30 -8.59 8.28 8.85
N THR A 31 -9.82 8.31 8.34
CA THR A 31 -10.64 9.52 8.30
C THR A 31 -11.66 9.64 9.44
N SER A 32 -11.81 8.59 10.26
CA SER A 32 -12.78 8.51 11.35
C SER A 32 -12.73 9.69 12.33
N GLY A 33 -11.53 10.19 12.64
CA GLY A 33 -11.34 11.35 13.53
C GLY A 33 -11.84 12.69 12.96
N TYR A 34 -12.13 12.76 11.66
CA TYR A 34 -12.64 13.95 10.98
C TYR A 34 -14.13 13.88 10.67
N LEU A 35 -14.78 12.74 10.92
CA LEU A 35 -16.21 12.54 10.66
C LEU A 35 -17.07 13.00 11.85
N PRO A 36 -18.33 13.41 11.63
CA PRO A 36 -19.22 13.80 12.72
C PRO A 36 -19.50 12.63 13.67
N ALA A 37 -19.58 12.90 14.98
CA ALA A 37 -19.79 11.89 16.02
C ALA A 37 -21.04 11.00 15.82
N ALA A 38 -22.06 11.51 15.10
CA ALA A 38 -23.26 10.75 14.74
C ALA A 38 -22.96 9.49 13.90
N TRP A 39 -21.82 9.44 13.21
CA TRP A 39 -21.40 8.31 12.38
C TRP A 39 -20.53 7.29 13.13
N ALA A 40 -20.18 7.56 14.39
CA ALA A 40 -19.36 6.67 15.21
C ALA A 40 -19.92 5.24 15.35
N PRO A 41 -21.24 5.01 15.53
CA PRO A 41 -21.78 3.66 15.61
C PRO A 41 -21.56 2.83 14.34
N ALA A 42 -21.68 3.46 13.16
CA ALA A 42 -21.47 2.80 11.88
C ALA A 42 -20.00 2.36 11.67
N TYR A 43 -19.05 3.14 12.19
CA TYR A 43 -17.62 2.79 12.17
C TYR A 43 -17.31 1.61 13.13
N LEU A 44 -17.85 1.64 14.35
CA LEU A 44 -17.59 0.60 15.35
C LEU A 44 -18.12 -0.77 14.91
N THR A 45 -19.19 -0.80 14.12
CA THR A 45 -19.73 -2.03 13.54
C THR A 45 -18.93 -2.57 12.35
N LEU A 46 -18.11 -1.73 11.71
CA LEU A 46 -17.36 -2.07 10.50
C LEU A 46 -15.85 -2.23 10.79
N GLN A 47 -15.52 -2.90 11.89
CA GLN A 47 -14.13 -3.26 12.21
C GLN A 47 -13.68 -4.45 11.36
N TRP A 48 -13.43 -4.19 10.09
CA TRP A 48 -12.79 -5.12 9.18
C TRP A 48 -11.31 -4.77 9.05
N ASP A 49 -10.41 -5.76 9.17
CA ASP A 49 -8.97 -5.55 8.99
C ASP A 49 -8.64 -5.31 7.50
N GLY A 50 -8.92 -4.08 7.03
CA GLY A 50 -8.71 -3.71 5.64
C GLY A 50 -7.25 -3.85 5.20
N VAL A 51 -6.28 -3.57 6.09
CA VAL A 51 -4.86 -3.68 5.74
C VAL A 51 -4.46 -5.14 5.55
N GLY A 52 -4.81 -6.01 6.51
CA GLY A 52 -4.51 -7.44 6.41
C GLY A 52 -5.16 -8.09 5.18
N ASN A 53 -6.43 -7.78 4.91
CA ASN A 53 -7.11 -8.29 3.72
C ASN A 53 -6.47 -7.77 2.41
N PHE A 54 -6.09 -6.49 2.37
CA PHE A 54 -5.40 -5.94 1.22
C PHE A 54 -4.07 -6.65 0.96
N PHE A 55 -3.29 -6.96 2.00
CA PHE A 55 -2.04 -7.71 1.86
C PHE A 55 -2.24 -9.14 1.36
N VAL A 56 -3.20 -9.88 1.93
CA VAL A 56 -3.47 -11.26 1.49
C VAL A 56 -3.88 -11.27 0.01
N LEU A 57 -4.77 -10.37 -0.39
CA LEU A 57 -5.24 -10.27 -1.78
C LEU A 57 -4.14 -9.83 -2.74
N SER A 58 -3.33 -8.83 -2.35
CA SER A 58 -2.20 -8.35 -3.15
C SER A 58 -1.14 -9.43 -3.30
N GLY A 59 -0.79 -10.15 -2.23
CA GLY A 59 0.14 -11.28 -2.26
C GLY A 59 -0.35 -12.42 -3.17
N PHE A 60 -1.62 -12.80 -3.06
CA PHE A 60 -2.23 -13.80 -3.94
C PHE A 60 -2.11 -13.42 -5.44
N LEU A 61 -2.42 -12.16 -5.77
CA LEU A 61 -2.36 -11.66 -7.15
C LEU A 61 -0.92 -11.54 -7.67
N ILE A 62 -0.02 -10.95 -6.87
CA ILE A 62 1.40 -10.76 -7.23
C ILE A 62 2.08 -12.12 -7.39
N GLY A 63 1.87 -13.04 -6.44
CA GLY A 63 2.38 -14.41 -6.52
C GLY A 63 1.83 -15.16 -7.74
N GLY A 64 0.54 -15.02 -8.03
CA GLY A 64 -0.07 -15.60 -9.23
C GLY A 64 0.53 -15.06 -10.55
N ILE A 65 0.89 -13.77 -10.61
CA ILE A 65 1.57 -13.18 -11.77
C ILE A 65 2.99 -13.76 -11.91
N LEU A 66 3.71 -13.89 -10.79
CA LEU A 66 5.05 -14.46 -10.80
C LEU A 66 5.03 -15.93 -11.27
N LEU A 67 4.14 -16.76 -10.71
CA LEU A 67 3.99 -18.16 -11.10
C LEU A 67 3.67 -18.30 -12.59
N LYS A 68 2.69 -17.54 -13.10
CA LYS A 68 2.37 -17.52 -14.55
C LYS A 68 3.53 -17.07 -15.43
N THR A 69 4.41 -16.22 -14.90
CA THR A 69 5.61 -15.78 -15.63
C THR A 69 6.65 -16.90 -15.68
N LEU A 70 6.84 -17.62 -14.58
CA LEU A 70 7.77 -18.76 -14.46
C LEU A 70 7.27 -20.02 -15.19
N GLU A 71 5.97 -20.18 -15.38
CA GLU A 71 5.40 -21.23 -16.24
C GLU A 71 5.71 -21.00 -17.72
N LYS A 72 5.79 -19.73 -18.13
CA LYS A 72 6.04 -19.34 -19.54
C LYS A 72 7.51 -19.20 -19.88
N GLN A 73 8.35 -18.89 -18.89
CA GLN A 73 9.77 -18.61 -19.08
C GLN A 73 10.58 -19.26 -17.96
N PRO A 74 11.75 -19.85 -18.26
CA PRO A 74 12.60 -20.42 -17.22
C PRO A 74 13.02 -19.35 -16.22
N ALA A 75 13.08 -19.74 -14.94
CA ALA A 75 13.53 -18.87 -13.88
C ALA A 75 14.96 -18.36 -14.17
N SER A 76 15.08 -17.07 -14.45
CA SER A 76 16.36 -16.41 -14.70
C SER A 76 16.40 -15.08 -13.98
N ARG A 77 17.62 -14.59 -13.70
CA ARG A 77 17.81 -13.28 -13.09
C ARG A 77 17.11 -12.17 -13.88
N ALA A 78 17.12 -12.24 -15.21
CA ALA A 78 16.48 -11.24 -16.06
C ALA A 78 14.95 -11.23 -15.90
N VAL A 79 14.32 -12.40 -15.84
CA VAL A 79 12.85 -12.53 -15.66
C VAL A 79 12.43 -11.98 -14.30
N LEU A 80 13.18 -12.30 -13.24
CA LEU A 80 12.91 -11.76 -11.91
C LEU A 80 13.12 -10.25 -11.89
N LEU A 81 14.24 -9.73 -12.41
CA LEU A 81 14.48 -8.29 -12.43
C LEU A 81 13.41 -7.53 -13.23
N ASP A 82 12.92 -8.06 -14.36
CA ASP A 82 11.81 -7.44 -15.10
C ASP A 82 10.52 -7.38 -14.25
N PHE A 83 10.20 -8.47 -13.54
CA PHE A 83 9.06 -8.51 -12.63
C PHE A 83 9.15 -7.45 -11.51
N TRP A 84 10.29 -7.38 -10.82
CA TRP A 84 10.51 -6.39 -9.76
C TRP A 84 10.53 -4.96 -10.31
N ASN A 85 11.16 -4.70 -11.46
CA ASN A 85 11.18 -3.38 -12.08
C ASN A 85 9.79 -2.88 -12.42
N ARG A 86 8.91 -3.73 -12.97
CA ARG A 86 7.52 -3.36 -13.25
C ARG A 86 6.75 -3.01 -11.98
N ARG A 87 6.99 -3.74 -10.88
CA ARG A 87 6.38 -3.48 -9.58
C ARG A 87 6.84 -2.12 -9.04
N TRP A 88 8.14 -1.93 -8.96
CA TRP A 88 8.77 -0.73 -8.42
C TRP A 88 8.45 0.52 -9.21
N LEU A 89 8.40 0.47 -10.55
CA LEU A 89 8.01 1.63 -11.37
C LEU A 89 6.54 2.05 -11.14
N ARG A 90 5.70 1.16 -10.60
CA ARG A 90 4.30 1.48 -10.27
C ARG A 90 4.15 1.99 -8.83
N THR A 91 4.88 1.43 -7.88
CA THR A 91 4.71 1.72 -6.44
C THR A 91 5.66 2.80 -5.91
N LEU A 92 6.93 2.81 -6.36
CA LEU A 92 7.94 3.72 -5.81
C LEU A 92 7.74 5.18 -6.22
N PRO A 93 7.43 5.55 -7.48
CA PRO A 93 7.26 6.96 -7.82
C PRO A 93 6.19 7.69 -6.99
N PRO A 94 4.95 7.17 -6.85
CA PRO A 94 3.96 7.84 -6.01
C PRO A 94 4.36 7.84 -4.53
N TYR A 95 4.99 6.78 -4.02
CA TYR A 95 5.48 6.74 -2.65
C TYR A 95 6.54 7.81 -2.37
N LEU A 96 7.56 7.91 -3.22
CA LEU A 96 8.64 8.89 -3.05
C LEU A 96 8.12 10.32 -3.14
N LEU A 97 7.12 10.57 -3.99
CA LEU A 97 6.45 11.87 -4.07
C LEU A 97 5.75 12.21 -2.74
N VAL A 98 4.92 11.30 -2.21
CA VAL A 98 4.21 11.51 -0.94
C VAL A 98 5.18 11.61 0.24
N LEU A 99 6.24 10.81 0.25
CA LEU A 99 7.31 10.88 1.24
C LEU A 99 7.98 12.26 1.23
N PHE A 100 8.33 12.77 0.05
CA PHE A 100 8.92 14.10 -0.10
C PHE A 100 7.99 15.20 0.40
N ILE A 101 6.71 15.17 0.01
CA ILE A 101 5.70 16.14 0.46
C ILE A 101 5.54 16.08 1.99
N SER A 102 5.43 14.87 2.55
CA SER A 102 5.26 14.67 3.99
C SER A 102 6.46 15.18 4.79
N PHE A 103 7.68 14.95 4.31
CA PHE A 103 8.89 15.49 4.92
C PHE A 103 8.99 17.01 4.76
N ALA A 104 8.64 17.56 3.61
CA ALA A 104 8.63 19.02 3.40
C ALA A 104 7.67 19.71 4.39
N ILE A 105 6.48 19.15 4.59
CA ILE A 105 5.51 19.63 5.60
C ILE A 105 6.08 19.50 7.01
N ALA A 106 6.68 18.36 7.36
CA ALA A 106 7.24 18.13 8.69
C ALA A 106 8.43 19.07 9.02
N ILE A 107 9.29 19.36 8.03
CA ILE A 107 10.36 20.37 8.15
C ILE A 107 9.75 21.76 8.38
N ALA A 108 8.73 22.14 7.60
CA ALA A 108 8.05 23.43 7.75
C ALA A 108 7.35 23.59 9.11
N ARG A 109 6.94 22.48 9.74
CA ARG A 109 6.33 22.44 11.08
C ARG A 109 7.36 22.28 12.21
N HIS A 110 8.66 22.30 11.89
CA HIS A 110 9.76 22.11 12.84
C HIS A 110 9.65 20.81 13.66
N GLU A 111 9.16 19.74 13.05
CA GLU A 111 9.06 18.43 13.70
C GLU A 111 10.46 17.84 13.91
N LYS A 112 10.74 17.37 15.14
CA LYS A 112 12.08 16.85 15.52
C LYS A 112 12.54 15.66 14.68
N GLU A 113 11.60 14.86 14.17
CA GLU A 113 11.88 13.67 13.39
C GLU A 113 12.12 13.96 11.90
N ALA A 114 11.91 15.20 11.43
CA ALA A 114 12.11 15.61 10.04
C ALA A 114 13.60 15.84 9.70
N THR A 115 14.41 14.77 9.83
CA THR A 115 15.83 14.78 9.51
C THR A 115 16.10 14.05 8.19
N TRP A 116 17.17 14.43 7.48
CA TRP A 116 17.63 13.69 6.29
C TRP A 116 17.91 12.22 6.60
N TYR A 117 18.44 11.92 7.79
CA TYR A 117 18.66 10.55 8.24
C TYR A 117 17.36 9.74 8.28
N ASN A 118 16.29 10.31 8.82
CA ASN A 118 14.98 9.65 8.81
C ASN A 118 14.41 9.57 7.38
N PHE A 119 14.51 10.62 6.57
CA PHE A 119 14.07 10.58 5.17
C PHE A 119 14.68 9.40 4.41
N PHE A 120 16.00 9.21 4.51
CA PHE A 120 16.66 8.08 3.87
C PHE A 120 16.22 6.73 4.44
N LYS A 121 15.92 6.64 5.74
CA LYS A 121 15.37 5.41 6.30
C LYS A 121 14.05 5.02 5.64
N TYR A 122 13.14 5.98 5.46
CA TYR A 122 11.88 5.76 4.76
C TYR A 122 12.08 5.42 3.27
N ALA A 123 13.04 6.08 2.61
CA ALA A 123 13.33 5.86 1.20
C ALA A 123 13.83 4.43 0.90
N VAL A 124 14.57 3.83 1.83
CA VAL A 124 15.04 2.43 1.72
C VAL A 124 14.22 1.44 2.55
N PHE A 125 13.04 1.86 3.02
CA PHE A 125 12.11 1.04 3.79
C PHE A 125 12.68 0.46 5.10
N SER A 126 13.65 1.12 5.74
CA SER A 126 14.36 0.61 6.94
C SER A 126 13.84 1.15 8.28
N GLN A 127 12.80 1.98 8.27
CA GLN A 127 12.32 2.72 9.44
C GLN A 127 11.73 1.85 10.55
N ASN A 128 11.29 0.63 10.22
CA ASN A 128 10.59 -0.34 11.07
C ASN A 128 11.43 -1.59 11.40
N LEU A 129 12.73 -1.64 11.04
CA LEU A 129 13.57 -2.83 11.26
C LEU A 129 13.91 -3.11 12.73
N ARG A 130 14.09 -2.07 13.55
CA ARG A 130 14.58 -2.20 14.94
C ARG A 130 13.76 -1.41 15.96
N LYS A 131 13.04 -0.40 15.51
CA LYS A 131 12.24 0.49 16.36
C LYS A 131 10.81 0.53 15.81
N PRO A 132 9.82 0.85 16.66
CA PRO A 132 8.47 1.15 16.20
C PRO A 132 8.51 2.21 15.09
N HIS A 133 7.59 2.08 14.14
CA HIS A 133 7.51 2.95 12.98
C HIS A 133 7.36 4.43 13.42
N PRO A 134 8.27 5.34 13.01
CA PRO A 134 8.26 6.71 13.50
C PRO A 134 7.17 7.58 12.82
N ALA A 135 6.96 8.79 13.33
CA ALA A 135 6.35 9.91 12.60
C ALA A 135 7.38 10.50 11.59
N PRO A 136 7.03 11.37 10.62
CA PRO A 136 5.71 11.98 10.34
C PRO A 136 4.83 11.18 9.39
N PHE A 137 5.36 10.15 8.72
CA PHE A 137 4.66 9.46 7.64
C PHE A 137 4.20 8.07 8.08
N GLY A 138 3.28 8.04 9.04
CA GLY A 138 2.87 6.82 9.74
C GLY A 138 2.44 5.69 8.80
N GLU A 139 1.81 6.01 7.69
CA GLU A 139 1.27 5.07 6.71
C GLU A 139 2.34 4.29 5.94
N ALA A 140 3.60 4.75 5.95
CA ALA A 140 4.69 4.13 5.19
C ALA A 140 5.04 2.70 5.66
N TRP A 141 4.59 2.30 6.86
CA TRP A 141 4.85 0.96 7.40
C TRP A 141 4.27 -0.14 6.51
N SER A 142 3.09 0.08 5.92
CA SER A 142 2.41 -0.97 5.16
C SER A 142 3.14 -1.25 3.85
N LEU A 143 3.62 -0.21 3.17
CA LEU A 143 4.41 -0.37 1.96
C LEU A 143 5.79 -0.96 2.23
N SER A 144 6.43 -0.63 3.36
CA SER A 144 7.71 -1.24 3.72
C SER A 144 7.59 -2.75 3.93
N ILE A 145 6.49 -3.22 4.52
CA ILE A 145 6.18 -4.65 4.60
C ILE A 145 5.91 -5.23 3.20
N GLU A 146 5.07 -4.59 2.38
CA GLU A 146 4.80 -5.07 1.02
C GLU A 146 6.06 -5.14 0.13
N GLU A 147 7.06 -4.27 0.35
CA GLU A 147 8.30 -4.28 -0.42
C GLU A 147 9.31 -5.35 0.04
N TRP A 148 9.23 -5.81 1.29
CA TRP A 148 10.09 -6.88 1.81
C TRP A 148 9.57 -8.29 1.53
N PHE A 149 8.26 -8.45 1.31
CA PHE A 149 7.60 -9.73 1.04
C PHE A 149 7.12 -9.83 -0.44
#